data_AF-A0A2L2LLZ0-F1
#
_entry.id   AF-A0A2L2LLZ0-F1
#
_cell.length_a   1.000
_cell.length_b   1.000
_cell.length_c   1.000
_cell.angle_alpha   90.00
_cell.angle_beta   90.00
_cell.angle_gamma   90.00
#
_symmetry.space_group_name_H-M   'P 1'
#
loop_
_entity.id
_entity.type
_entity.pdbx_description
1 polymer ?
#
loop_
_entity_poly.entity_id
_entity_poly.type
_entity_poly.pdbx_seq_one_letter_code
_entity_poly.pdbx_strand_id
1 'polypeptide(L)' 'MSHPFEYSFMMPQPFDYDTYPLWKDNGGKDLDQRARDRARQILADYERPPLDEAIREELDAFVKRRKREIST' A
#
# COMPACT_ATOMS: atom_id res chain seq x y z
N MET A 1 27.45 19.44 14.83
CA MET A 1 26.74 18.16 14.59
C MET A 1 26.17 18.21 13.18
N SER A 2 26.68 17.39 12.27
CA SER A 2 26.13 17.29 10.92
C SER A 2 24.84 16.48 11.00
N HIS A 3 23.73 17.05 10.51
CA HIS A 3 22.48 16.31 10.39
C HIS A 3 22.66 15.23 9.30
N PRO A 4 22.24 13.98 9.52
CA PRO A 4 22.35 12.96 8.49
C PRO A 4 21.53 13.39 7.26
N PHE A 5 22.12 13.24 6.08
CA PHE A 5 21.50 13.58 4.79
C PHE A 5 20.08 12.99 4.64
N GLU A 6 19.87 11.80 5.17
CA GLU A 6 18.61 11.04 5.14
C GLU A 6 17.42 11.75 5.79
N TYR A 7 17.65 12.64 6.77
CA TYR A 7 16.58 13.41 7.41
C TYR A 7 16.29 14.75 6.72
N SER A 8 17.10 15.14 5.74
CA SER A 8 16.98 16.43 5.05
C SER A 8 16.27 16.33 3.70
N PHE A 9 16.11 15.13 3.14
CA PHE A 9 15.51 14.91 1.81
C PHE A 9 14.53 13.74 1.82
N MET A 10 13.33 13.97 1.30
CA MET A 10 12.36 12.90 1.08
C MET A 10 12.65 12.21 -0.27
N MET A 11 12.81 10.89 -0.23
CA MET A 11 12.96 10.05 -1.42
C MET A 11 11.75 9.10 -1.52
N PRO A 12 10.64 9.52 -2.16
CA PRO A 12 9.50 8.63 -2.39
C PRO A 12 9.90 7.32 -3.07
N GLN A 13 9.50 6.20 -2.46
CA GLN A 13 9.76 4.84 -2.95
C GLN A 13 9.37 4.57 -4.43
N PRO A 14 8.27 5.12 -5.00
CA PRO A 14 7.90 4.79 -6.38
C PRO A 14 8.71 5.56 -7.44
N PHE A 15 9.54 6.54 -7.06
CA PHE A 15 10.29 7.37 -8.03
C PHE A 15 11.59 6.71 -8.47
N ASP A 16 11.97 6.98 -9.72
CA ASP A 16 13.24 6.53 -10.30
C ASP A 16 14.26 7.63 -10.18
N TYR A 17 15.41 7.27 -9.64
CA TYR A 17 16.54 8.17 -9.49
C TYR A 17 17.74 7.69 -10.31
N ASP A 18 17.56 6.65 -11.13
CA ASP A 18 18.60 6.18 -12.04
C ASP A 18 18.81 7.14 -13.20
N THR A 19 20.00 7.06 -13.80
CA THR A 19 20.29 7.73 -15.06
C THR A 19 19.46 7.13 -16.20
N TYR A 20 19.21 7.91 -17.25
CA TYR A 20 18.43 7.43 -18.40
C TYR A 20 18.92 6.10 -19.01
N PRO A 21 20.23 5.88 -19.27
CA PRO A 21 20.70 4.60 -19.79
C PRO A 21 20.38 3.42 -18.88
N LEU A 22 20.59 3.59 -17.57
CA LEU A 22 20.33 2.53 -16.59
C LEU A 22 18.82 2.24 -16.45
N TRP A 23 17.99 3.28 -16.36
CA TRP A 23 16.53 3.14 -16.37
C TRP A 23 16.06 2.38 -17.61
N LYS A 24 16.61 2.71 -18.78
CA LYS A 24 16.28 2.06 -20.05
C LYS A 24 16.70 0.58 -20.06
N ASP A 25 17.91 0.27 -19.61
CA ASP A 25 18.42 -1.11 -19.51
C ASP A 25 17.63 -1.95 -18.48
N ASN A 26 17.12 -1.30 -17.42
CA ASN A 26 16.26 -1.91 -16.39
C ASN A 26 14.78 -2.06 -16.83
N GLY A 27 14.49 -1.85 -18.11
CA GLY A 27 13.16 -2.07 -18.71
C GLY A 27 12.28 -0.83 -18.79
N GLY A 28 12.80 0.35 -18.43
CA GLY A 28 12.18 1.63 -18.75
C GLY A 28 10.79 1.84 -18.15
N LYS A 29 10.55 1.38 -16.92
CA LYS A 29 9.21 1.44 -16.32
C LYS A 29 8.80 2.88 -16.02
N ASP A 30 7.59 3.23 -16.42
CA ASP A 30 6.98 4.50 -16.02
C ASP A 30 6.45 4.45 -14.58
N LEU A 31 6.02 5.61 -14.06
CA LEU A 31 5.53 5.74 -12.69
C LEU A 31 4.30 4.87 -12.44
N ASP A 32 3.40 4.76 -13.40
CA ASP A 32 2.17 4.01 -13.27
C ASP A 32 2.43 2.50 -13.16
N GLN A 33 3.36 1.98 -13.96
CA GLN A 33 3.79 0.59 -13.91
C GLN A 33 4.41 0.27 -12.55
N ARG A 34 5.30 1.14 -12.07
CA ARG A 34 5.95 0.97 -10.76
C ARG A 34 4.97 1.05 -9.61
N ALA A 35 4.00 1.97 -9.67
CA ALA A 35 2.94 2.09 -8.68
C ALA A 35 2.06 0.82 -8.63
N ARG A 36 1.69 0.25 -9.79
CA ARG A 36 0.92 -1.00 -9.85
C ARG A 36 1.70 -2.19 -9.28
N ASP A 37 2.98 -2.31 -9.62
CA ASP A 37 3.83 -3.37 -9.09
C ASP A 37 3.98 -3.24 -7.57
N ARG A 38 4.19 -2.02 -7.06
CA ARG A 38 4.25 -1.78 -5.63
C ARG A 38 2.92 -2.12 -4.93
N ALA A 39 1.78 -1.73 -5.50
CA ALA A 39 0.47 -2.06 -4.94
C ALA A 39 0.24 -3.57 -4.85
N ARG A 40 0.62 -4.33 -5.88
CA ARG A 40 0.56 -5.81 -5.85
C ARG A 40 1.43 -6.37 -4.73
N GLN A 41 2.64 -5.86 -4.56
CA GLN A 41 3.53 -6.28 -3.48
C GLN A 41 2.94 -5.97 -2.10
N ILE A 42 2.39 -4.76 -1.88
CA ILE A 42 1.74 -4.40 -0.62
C ILE A 42 0.60 -5.37 -0.30
N LEU A 43 -0.21 -5.72 -1.29
CA LEU A 43 -1.33 -6.65 -1.10
C LEU A 43 -0.86 -8.09 -0.85
N ALA A 44 0.23 -8.52 -1.50
CA ALA A 44 0.81 -9.85 -1.29
C ALA A 44 1.45 -9.98 0.11
N ASP A 45 2.09 -8.91 0.59
CA ASP A 45 2.75 -8.85 1.89
C ASP A 45 1.78 -8.53 3.04
N TYR A 46 0.51 -8.20 2.73
CA TYR A 46 -0.44 -7.79 3.75
C TYR A 46 -0.86 -8.97 4.64
N GLU A 47 -0.47 -8.88 5.91
CA GLU A 47 -1.00 -9.73 6.96
C GLU A 47 -2.08 -8.98 7.73
N ARG A 48 -3.28 -9.58 7.83
CA ARG A 48 -4.38 -9.00 8.60
C ARG A 48 -3.96 -8.94 10.09
N PRO A 49 -3.99 -7.77 10.73
CA PRO A 49 -3.77 -7.67 12.17
C PRO A 49 -4.80 -8.53 12.94
N PRO A 50 -4.41 -9.13 14.08
CA PRO A 50 -5.35 -9.91 14.87
C PRO A 50 -6.51 -9.03 15.33
N LEU A 51 -7.71 -9.58 15.25
CA LEU A 51 -8.94 -9.00 15.76
C LEU A 51 -9.61 -10.03 16.66
N ASP A 52 -10.12 -9.59 17.80
CA ASP A 52 -10.89 -10.44 18.71
C ASP A 52 -12.12 -11.03 17.99
N GLU A 53 -12.32 -12.33 18.12
CA GLU A 53 -13.38 -13.04 17.38
C GLU A 53 -14.79 -12.60 17.83
N ALA A 54 -15.00 -12.30 19.11
CA ALA A 54 -16.30 -11.83 19.58
C ALA A 54 -16.63 -10.46 18.97
N ILE A 55 -15.64 -9.57 18.88
CA ILE A 55 -15.80 -8.28 18.19
C ILE A 55 -16.10 -8.49 16.70
N ARG A 56 -15.42 -9.44 16.05
CA ARG A 56 -15.66 -9.77 14.64
C ARG A 56 -17.10 -10.21 14.40
N GLU A 57 -17.61 -11.11 15.23
CA GLU A 57 -18.97 -11.63 15.13
C GLU A 57 -20.03 -10.53 15.34
N GLU A 58 -19.82 -9.66 16.34
CA GLU A 58 -20.70 -8.51 16.59
C GLU A 58 -20.77 -7.56 15.39
N LEU A 59 -19.63 -7.25 14.77
CA LEU A 59 -19.55 -6.41 13.57
C LEU A 59 -20.30 -7.06 12.39
N ASP A 60 -20.11 -8.36 12.16
CA ASP A 60 -20.78 -9.09 11.09
C ASP A 60 -22.32 -9.15 11.31
N ALA A 61 -22.77 -9.34 12.56
CA ALA A 61 -24.17 -9.30 12.92
C ALA A 61 -24.80 -7.91 12.70
N PHE A 62 -24.10 -6.85 13.11
CA PHE A 62 -24.54 -5.48 12.88
C PHE A 62 -24.69 -5.16 11.39
N VAL A 63 -23.67 -5.47 10.58
CA VAL A 63 -23.69 -5.24 9.12
C VAL A 63 -24.85 -6.00 8.47
N LYS A 64 -25.08 -7.25 8.84
CA LYS A 64 -26.19 -8.07 8.33
C LYS A 64 -27.56 -7.44 8.64
N ARG A 65 -27.75 -6.94 9.87
CA ARG A 65 -28.97 -6.23 10.26
C ARG A 65 -29.17 -4.96 9.43
N ARG A 66 -28.15 -4.10 9.33
CA ARG A 66 -28.23 -2.82 8.59
C ARG A 66 -28.50 -3.01 7.10
N LYS A 67 -27.87 -4.02 6.48
CA LYS A 67 -28.14 -4.36 5.07
C LYS A 67 -29.61 -4.69 4.82
N ARG A 68 -30.28 -5.39 5.74
CA ARG A 68 -31.72 -5.70 5.64
C ARG A 68 -32.59 -4.46 5.82
N GLU A 69 -32.26 -3.64 6.82
CA GLU A 69 -33.01 -2.42 7.15
C GLU A 69 -32.91 -1.35 6.04
N ILE A 70 -31.79 -1.28 5.30
CA ILE A 70 -31.57 -0.29 4.23
C ILE A 70 -32.03 -0.79 2.86
N SER A 71 -31.98 -2.10 2.60
CA SER A 71 -32.38 -2.68 1.31
C SER A 71 -33.91 -2.80 1.15
N THR A 72 -34.69 -2.32 2.12
CA THR A 72 -36.15 -2.21 2.07
C THR A 72 -36.52 -0.76 1.83
#